data_AF-A0A3M2LI33-F1
#
_entry.id   AF-A0A3M2LI33-F1
#
_cell.length_a   1.000
_cell.length_b   1.000
_cell.length_c   1.000
_cell.angle_alpha   90.00
_cell.angle_beta   90.00
_cell.angle_gamma   90.00
#
_symmetry.space_group_name_H-M   'P 1'
#
loop_
_entity.id
_entity.type
_entity.pdbx_description
1 polymer ?
#
loop_
_entity_poly.entity_id
_entity_poly.type
_entity_poly.pdbx_seq_one_letter_code
_entity_poly.pdbx_strand_id
1 'polypeptide(L)'
;MAAVQWTQATHEPPVSTHPEPVQVPSAEGARPVRTCIGCRKRELAADLLRVVAQSSDMGVSVIVPDPRRRLPGRGAWLHPVSACLSNAERRRAFGRALRVSGQLDISALEHYVENRHEHS
;
A
#
# COMPACT_ATOMS: atom_id res chain seq x y z
N MET A 1 -9.02 -74.98 39.49
CA MET A 1 -10.24 -74.23 39.12
C MET A 1 -9.83 -72.77 39.08
N ALA A 2 -9.76 -72.19 37.89
CA ALA A 2 -9.04 -70.95 37.62
C ALA A 2 -9.82 -69.70 38.07
N ALA A 3 -9.13 -68.82 38.79
CA ALA A 3 -9.58 -67.47 39.12
C ALA A 3 -9.41 -66.57 37.90
N VAL A 4 -10.49 -66.02 37.37
CA VAL A 4 -10.45 -65.03 36.29
C VAL A 4 -10.65 -63.66 36.92
N GLN A 5 -9.56 -62.89 36.92
CA GLN A 5 -9.50 -61.50 37.40
C GLN A 5 -10.21 -60.62 36.38
N TRP A 6 -11.19 -59.83 36.82
CA TRP A 6 -11.85 -58.83 35.98
C TRP A 6 -11.03 -57.55 36.05
N THR A 7 -10.35 -57.21 34.96
CA THR A 7 -9.62 -55.94 34.81
C THR A 7 -10.52 -54.87 34.20
N GLN A 8 -10.39 -53.66 34.73
CA GLN A 8 -11.16 -52.46 34.42
C GLN A 8 -10.99 -52.03 32.96
N ALA A 9 -12.09 -51.73 32.27
CA ALA A 9 -12.07 -50.99 31.02
C ALA A 9 -12.48 -49.54 31.31
N THR A 10 -11.47 -48.66 31.37
CA THR A 10 -11.66 -47.21 31.40
C THR A 10 -12.35 -46.78 30.11
N HIS A 11 -13.47 -46.07 30.22
CA HIS A 11 -14.16 -45.51 29.06
C HIS A 11 -13.39 -44.26 28.58
N GLU A 12 -12.70 -44.37 27.45
CA GLU A 12 -12.03 -43.25 26.80
C GLU A 12 -13.10 -42.44 26.01
N PRO A 13 -13.20 -41.11 26.20
CA PRO A 13 -14.17 -40.32 25.45
C PRO A 13 -13.73 -40.21 23.98
N PRO A 14 -14.66 -40.17 23.01
CA PRO A 14 -14.28 -40.10 21.61
C PRO A 14 -13.61 -38.76 21.30
N VAL A 15 -12.42 -38.86 20.69
CA VAL A 15 -11.69 -37.75 20.08
C VAL A 15 -12.61 -37.02 19.11
N SER A 16 -12.93 -35.77 19.46
CA SER A 16 -13.74 -34.91 18.58
C SER A 16 -12.92 -34.58 17.34
N THR A 17 -13.16 -35.29 16.25
CA THR A 17 -12.61 -34.97 14.92
C THR A 17 -13.42 -33.83 14.33
N HIS A 18 -13.32 -32.65 14.94
CA HIS A 18 -13.67 -31.43 14.23
C HIS A 18 -12.49 -31.11 13.31
N PRO A 19 -12.65 -31.08 11.98
CA PRO A 19 -11.63 -30.46 11.15
C PRO A 19 -11.54 -29.01 11.62
N GLU A 20 -10.38 -28.62 12.14
CA GLU A 20 -10.07 -27.21 12.36
C GLU A 20 -10.39 -26.49 11.04
N PRO A 21 -11.18 -25.40 11.07
CA PRO A 21 -11.48 -24.67 9.86
C PRO A 21 -10.15 -24.19 9.27
N VAL A 22 -9.83 -24.68 8.07
CA VAL A 22 -8.73 -24.15 7.27
C VAL A 22 -8.99 -22.67 7.11
N GLN A 23 -8.17 -21.87 7.78
CA GLN A 23 -8.25 -20.42 7.78
C GLN A 23 -7.88 -19.93 6.38
N VAL A 24 -8.86 -19.83 5.50
CA VAL A 24 -8.71 -19.09 4.24
C VAL A 24 -8.51 -17.62 4.62
N PRO A 25 -7.40 -16.96 4.23
CA PRO A 25 -7.24 -15.53 4.50
C PRO A 25 -8.32 -14.81 3.70
N SER A 26 -9.40 -14.46 4.39
CA SER A 26 -10.50 -13.68 3.83
C SER A 26 -9.92 -12.36 3.35
N ALA A 27 -10.26 -11.96 2.13
CA ALA A 27 -9.74 -10.77 1.44
C ALA A 27 -10.18 -9.42 2.08
N GLU A 28 -10.59 -9.44 3.35
CA GLU A 28 -10.94 -8.30 4.18
C GLU A 28 -9.81 -8.05 5.17
N GLY A 29 -8.85 -7.18 4.79
CA GLY A 29 -7.86 -6.69 5.75
C GLY A 29 -6.44 -6.45 5.21
N ALA A 30 -6.11 -6.92 4.01
CA ALA A 30 -4.81 -6.62 3.41
C ALA A 30 -4.75 -5.14 3.01
N ARG A 31 -4.14 -4.29 3.86
CA ARG A 31 -3.88 -2.88 3.55
C ARG A 31 -3.17 -2.79 2.19
N PRO A 32 -3.64 -1.95 1.24
CA PRO A 32 -3.07 -1.93 -0.10
C PRO A 32 -1.59 -1.57 -0.08
N VAL A 33 -0.75 -2.40 -0.71
CA VAL A 33 0.68 -2.10 -0.93
C VAL A 33 0.85 -1.45 -2.30
N ARG A 34 1.68 -0.40 -2.37
CA ARG A 34 1.97 0.35 -3.60
C ARG A 34 3.47 0.50 -3.78
N THR A 35 3.89 0.88 -4.97
CA THR A 35 5.30 1.10 -5.30
C THR A 35 5.57 2.59 -5.43
N CYS A 36 6.55 3.08 -4.67
CA CYS A 36 7.02 4.45 -4.83
C CYS A 36 7.63 4.64 -6.23
N ILE A 37 7.20 5.66 -6.96
CA ILE A 37 7.71 5.94 -8.31
C ILE A 37 9.14 6.50 -8.32
N GLY A 38 9.61 7.07 -7.21
CA GLY A 38 10.97 7.58 -7.05
C GLY A 38 11.98 6.47 -6.77
N CYS A 39 11.84 5.80 -5.63
CA CYS A 39 12.80 4.79 -5.17
C CYS A 39 12.47 3.34 -5.57
N ARG A 40 11.28 3.07 -6.13
CA ARG A 40 10.80 1.74 -6.55
C ARG A 40 10.59 0.72 -5.42
N LYS A 41 10.74 1.11 -4.15
CA LYS A 41 10.37 0.26 -3.01
C LYS A 41 8.85 0.10 -2.91
N ARG A 42 8.41 -1.05 -2.40
CA ARG A 42 7.01 -1.35 -2.08
C ARG A 42 6.75 -0.95 -0.63
N GLU A 43 5.65 -0.27 -0.38
CA GLU A 43 5.25 0.14 0.97
C GLU A 43 3.72 0.15 1.08
N LEU A 44 3.18 0.14 2.29
CA LEU A 44 1.76 0.39 2.49
C LEU A 44 1.37 1.72 1.84
N ALA A 45 0.20 1.73 1.19
CA ALA A 45 -0.36 2.96 0.64
C ALA A 45 -0.49 4.03 1.72
N ALA A 46 -0.73 3.64 2.99
CA ALA A 46 -0.78 4.52 4.16
C ALA A 46 0.46 5.42 4.30
N ASP A 47 1.65 4.88 4.04
CA ASP A 47 2.94 5.56 4.24
C ASP A 47 3.43 6.26 2.95
N LEU A 48 2.64 6.17 1.89
CA LEU A 48 2.90 6.82 0.61
C LEU A 48 1.94 7.99 0.39
N LEU A 49 2.49 9.07 -0.15
CA LEU A 49 1.74 10.18 -0.70
C LEU A 49 1.18 9.78 -2.07
N ARG A 50 -0.14 9.90 -2.24
CA ARG A 50 -0.74 9.88 -3.57
C ARG A 50 -0.51 11.25 -4.21
N VAL A 51 -0.11 11.25 -5.48
CA VAL A 51 -0.02 12.45 -6.32
C VAL A 51 -0.87 12.25 -7.56
N VAL A 52 -1.47 13.31 -8.06
CA VAL A 52 -2.32 13.28 -9.27
C VAL A 52 -1.87 14.35 -10.25
N ALA A 53 -2.09 14.10 -11.54
CA ALA A 53 -1.97 15.14 -12.54
C ALA A 53 -3.30 15.85 -12.73
N GLN A 54 -3.30 17.18 -12.69
CA GLN A 54 -4.40 18.01 -13.13
C GLN A 54 -3.97 18.73 -14.41
N SER A 55 -4.71 18.51 -15.49
CA SER A 55 -4.45 19.15 -16.78
C SER A 55 -5.05 20.55 -16.77
N SER A 56 -4.27 21.52 -17.26
CA SER A 56 -4.76 22.86 -17.61
C SER A 56 -5.10 22.90 -19.09
N ASP A 57 -6.04 23.77 -19.48
CA ASP A 57 -6.43 24.02 -20.87
C ASP A 57 -5.26 24.45 -21.77
N MET A 58 -4.17 24.95 -21.16
CA MET A 58 -2.93 25.34 -21.85
C MET A 58 -1.93 24.20 -22.09
N GLY A 59 -2.32 22.93 -21.89
CA GLY A 59 -1.47 21.78 -22.17
C GLY A 59 -0.35 21.53 -21.14
N VAL A 60 -0.33 22.29 -20.04
CA VAL A 60 0.56 22.06 -18.90
C VAL A 60 -0.15 21.15 -17.90
N SER A 61 0.55 20.13 -17.40
CA SER A 61 0.03 19.26 -16.35
C SER A 61 0.66 19.63 -15.01
N VAL A 62 -0.18 19.94 -14.03
CA VAL A 62 0.26 20.26 -12.67
C VAL A 62 0.18 19.00 -11.81
N ILE A 63 1.28 18.63 -11.16
CA ILE A 63 1.34 17.50 -10.24
C ILE A 63 0.99 17.98 -8.84
N VAL A 64 -0.13 17.49 -8.33
CA VAL A 64 -0.70 17.94 -7.06
C VAL A 64 -0.65 16.81 -6.01
N PRO A 65 -0.19 17.11 -4.78
CA PRO A 65 -0.25 16.17 -3.67
C PRO A 65 -1.71 15.90 -3.25
N ASP A 66 -2.03 14.63 -3.00
CA ASP A 66 -3.35 14.17 -2.55
C ASP A 66 -3.23 13.32 -1.28
N PRO A 67 -2.87 13.91 -0.12
CA PRO A 67 -2.69 13.17 1.12
C PRO A 67 -3.96 12.46 1.59
N ARG A 68 -5.13 13.04 1.28
CA ARG A 68 -6.44 12.50 1.64
C ARG A 68 -6.98 11.47 0.65
N ARG A 69 -6.33 11.30 -0.52
CA ARG A 69 -6.68 10.35 -1.59
C ARG A 69 -8.08 10.58 -2.17
N ARG A 70 -8.46 11.84 -2.35
CA ARG A 70 -9.81 12.24 -2.78
C ARG A 70 -9.85 12.87 -4.16
N LEU A 71 -8.70 13.23 -4.73
CA LEU A 71 -8.68 13.92 -6.01
C LEU A 71 -8.99 12.95 -7.16
N PRO A 72 -9.82 13.35 -8.14
CA PRO A 72 -10.14 12.50 -9.28
C PRO A 72 -8.91 12.27 -10.18
N GLY A 73 -9.02 11.30 -11.09
CA GLY A 73 -8.01 11.03 -12.11
C GLY A 73 -6.95 10.00 -11.73
N ARG A 74 -5.96 9.85 -12.62
CA ARG A 74 -4.87 8.87 -12.44
C ARG A 74 -3.92 9.36 -11.36
N GLY A 75 -3.67 8.50 -10.37
CA GLY A 75 -2.73 8.77 -9.28
C GLY A 75 -1.47 7.92 -9.38
N ALA A 76 -0.38 8.47 -8.86
CA ALA A 76 0.88 7.77 -8.61
C ALA A 76 1.22 7.84 -7.11
N TRP A 77 2.17 7.02 -6.67
CA TRP A 77 2.54 6.91 -5.26
C TRP A 77 4.00 7.29 -5.06
N LEU A 78 4.28 8.11 -4.06
CA LEU A 78 5.60 8.65 -3.76
C LEU A 78 5.81 8.63 -2.24
N HIS A 79 7.00 8.31 -1.75
CA HIS A 79 7.30 8.64 -0.36
C HIS A 79 7.35 10.17 -0.21
N PRO A 80 6.81 10.76 0.86
CA PRO A 80 6.78 12.21 1.06
C PRO A 80 8.15 12.75 1.53
N VAL A 81 9.22 12.43 0.80
CA VAL A 81 10.60 12.84 1.10
C VAL A 81 11.30 13.36 -0.16
N SER A 82 12.19 14.35 0.01
CA SER A 82 12.88 15.04 -1.09
C SER A 82 13.65 14.09 -1.99
N ALA A 83 14.35 13.11 -1.40
CA ALA A 83 15.09 12.09 -2.15
C ALA A 83 14.21 11.27 -3.11
N CYS A 84 12.94 11.01 -2.77
CA CYS A 84 12.03 10.30 -3.66
C CYS A 84 11.49 11.21 -4.77
N LEU A 85 11.20 12.47 -4.44
CA LEU A 85 10.79 13.50 -5.39
C LEU A 85 11.85 13.71 -6.47
N SER A 86 13.09 14.04 -6.07
CA SER A 86 14.20 14.27 -7.02
C SER A 86 14.50 13.04 -7.89
N ASN A 87 14.38 11.83 -7.33
CA ASN A 87 14.53 10.61 -8.13
C ASN A 87 13.41 10.40 -9.14
N ALA A 88 12.16 10.75 -8.79
CA ALA A 88 11.03 10.66 -9.69
C ALA A 88 11.16 11.66 -10.86
N GLU A 89 11.61 12.88 -10.59
CA GLU A 89 11.89 13.90 -11.61
C GLU A 89 13.00 13.47 -12.56
N ARG A 90 14.17 13.12 -12.01
CA ARG A 90 15.35 12.72 -12.80
C ARG A 90 15.07 11.57 -13.76
N ARG A 91 14.17 10.66 -13.36
CA ARG A 91 13.77 9.48 -14.15
C ARG A 91 12.53 9.72 -15.03
N ARG A 92 11.98 10.94 -15.03
CA ARG A 92 10.72 11.31 -15.70
C ARG A 92 9.57 10.37 -15.32
N ALA A 93 9.51 9.96 -14.07
CA ALA A 93 8.58 8.94 -13.58
C ALA A 93 7.14 9.45 -13.53
N PHE A 94 6.92 10.74 -13.28
CA PHE A 94 5.58 11.35 -13.23
C PHE A 94 4.84 11.21 -14.56
N GLY A 95 5.45 11.59 -15.68
CA GLY A 95 4.83 11.46 -17.01
C GLY A 95 4.42 10.02 -17.31
N ARG A 96 5.29 9.05 -17.02
CA ARG A 96 5.01 7.61 -17.23
C ARG A 96 3.90 7.09 -16.31
N ALA A 97 3.95 7.42 -15.02
CA ALA A 97 3.01 6.91 -14.03
C ALA A 97 1.61 7.54 -14.17
N LEU A 98 1.56 8.83 -14.51
CA LEU A 98 0.33 9.61 -14.62
C LEU A 98 -0.20 9.67 -16.07
N ARG A 99 0.54 9.11 -17.03
CA ARG A 99 0.21 9.11 -18.47
C ARG A 99 -0.02 10.52 -19.02
N VAL A 100 0.84 11.45 -18.60
CA VAL A 100 0.86 12.82 -19.07
C VAL A 100 2.11 13.06 -19.90
N SER A 101 1.94 13.84 -20.96
CA SER A 101 2.99 14.24 -21.89
C SER A 101 3.12 15.76 -21.85
N GLY A 102 4.31 16.26 -22.16
CA GLY A 102 4.57 17.71 -22.19
C GLY A 102 5.13 18.24 -20.87
N GLN A 103 4.97 19.54 -20.67
CA GLN A 103 5.54 20.24 -19.52
C GLN A 103 4.79 19.85 -18.24
N LEU A 104 5.59 19.52 -17.22
CA LEU A 104 5.09 19.20 -15.89
C LEU A 104 5.47 20.30 -14.92
N ASP A 105 4.47 20.86 -14.27
CA ASP A 105 4.67 21.70 -13.10
C ASP A 105 4.56 20.83 -11.85
N ILE A 106 5.60 20.82 -11.03
CA ILE A 106 5.69 20.04 -9.79
C ILE A 106 5.82 20.93 -8.55
N SER A 107 5.76 22.25 -8.68
CA SER A 107 6.08 23.18 -7.59
C SER A 107 5.15 23.03 -6.39
N ALA A 108 3.87 22.68 -6.62
CA ALA A 108 2.94 22.35 -5.54
C ALA A 108 3.36 21.11 -4.74
N LEU A 109 3.96 20.12 -5.40
CA LEU A 109 4.46 18.91 -4.76
C LEU A 109 5.78 19.16 -4.01
N GLU A 110 6.68 19.96 -4.58
CA GLU A 110 7.94 20.38 -3.93
C GLU A 110 7.64 21.07 -2.59
N HIS A 111 6.81 22.11 -2.62
CA HIS A 111 6.42 22.85 -1.43
C HIS A 111 5.78 21.94 -0.36
N TYR A 112 4.92 21.01 -0.79
CA TYR A 112 4.30 20.06 0.13
C TYR A 112 5.32 19.12 0.79
N VAL A 113 6.33 18.66 0.06
CA VAL A 113 7.37 17.78 0.61
C VAL A 113 8.27 18.55 1.56
N GLU A 114 8.66 19.78 1.22
CA GLU A 114 9.47 20.66 2.07
C GLU A 114 8.82 20.90 3.45
N ASN A 115 7.58 21.38 3.47
CA ASN A 115 6.85 21.66 4.71
C ASN A 115 6.58 20.42 5.58
N ARG A 116 6.75 19.20 5.04
CA ARG A 116 6.60 17.96 5.80
C ARG A 116 7.85 17.53 6.53
N HIS A 117 9.05 17.95 6.09
CA HIS A 117 10.29 17.66 6.82
C HIS A 117 10.39 18.43 8.13
N GLU A 118 9.65 19.53 8.26
CA GLU A 118 9.66 20.41 9.43
C GLU A 118 8.89 19.84 10.64
N HIS A 119 8.10 18.78 10.45
CA HIS A 119 7.19 18.24 11.47
C HIS A 119 7.66 16.89 12.05
N SER A 120 8.97 16.60 12.01
CA SER A 120 9.54 15.37 12.58
C SER A 120 10.22 15.60 13.91
#